data_AF-A0A968Z3G4-F1
#
_entry.id   AF-A0A968Z3G4-F1
#
_cell.length_a   1.000
_cell.length_b   1.000
_cell.length_c   1.000
_cell.angle_alpha   90.00
_cell.angle_beta   90.00
_cell.angle_gamma   90.00
#
_symmetry.space_group_name_H-M   'P 1'
#
loop_
_entity.id
_entity.type
_entity.pdbx_description
1 polymer ?
#
loop_
_entity_poly.entity_id
_entity_poly.type
_entity_poly.pdbx_seq_one_letter_code
_entity_poly.pdbx_strand_id
1 'polypeptide(L)' 'MTVATYKWTLDRYHQAVEAGVFDAQPVELLKGELIVMPPEGEPHTYFSDRLSKVLQRLLGNRSQLQLQQL' A
#
# COMPACT_ATOMS: atom_id res chain seq x y z
N MET A 1 31.53 -13.91 -6.64
CA MET A 1 30.23 -13.91 -5.93
C MET A 1 29.14 -13.74 -6.98
N THR A 2 28.18 -14.65 -7.05
CA THR A 2 26.99 -14.52 -7.90
C THR A 2 25.88 -13.83 -7.11
N VAL A 3 25.32 -12.75 -7.66
CA VAL A 3 24.17 -12.04 -7.09
C VAL A 3 22.93 -12.53 -7.81
N ALA A 4 21.89 -12.90 -7.06
CA ALA A 4 20.59 -13.30 -7.60
C ALA A 4 19.48 -12.52 -6.90
N THR A 5 18.41 -12.22 -7.65
CA THR A 5 17.23 -11.54 -7.11
C THR A 5 16.34 -12.52 -6.36
N TYR A 6 15.92 -12.15 -5.15
CA TYR A 6 14.93 -12.88 -4.37
C TYR A 6 13.52 -12.36 -4.66
N LYS A 7 12.58 -13.27 -4.94
CA LYS A 7 11.16 -12.92 -5.13
C LYS A 7 10.43 -12.97 -3.79
N TRP A 8 9.78 -11.87 -3.45
CA TRP A 8 9.01 -11.71 -2.22
C TRP A 8 7.65 -12.41 -2.31
N THR A 9 7.20 -12.94 -1.17
CA THR A 9 5.83 -13.44 -1.00
C THR A 9 5.00 -12.41 -0.25
N LEU A 10 3.67 -12.52 -0.39
CA LEU A 10 2.73 -11.64 0.29
C LEU A 10 2.86 -11.74 1.82
N ASP A 11 3.00 -12.94 2.37
CA ASP A 11 3.14 -13.15 3.82
C ASP A 11 4.40 -12.46 4.37
N ARG A 12 5.53 -12.57 3.66
CA ARG A 12 6.78 -11.92 4.09
C ARG A 12 6.71 -10.40 3.96
N TYR A 13 6.02 -9.90 2.95
CA TYR A 13 5.75 -8.48 2.83
C TYR A 13 4.95 -7.97 4.04
N HIS A 14 3.86 -8.64 4.40
CA HIS A 14 3.07 -8.26 5.59
C HIS A 14 3.90 -8.32 6.89
N GLN A 15 4.67 -9.39 7.09
CA GLN A 15 5.57 -9.49 8.25
C GLN A 15 6.58 -8.34 8.30
N ALA A 16 7.13 -7.94 7.15
CA ALA A 16 8.07 -6.82 7.07
C ALA A 16 7.39 -5.47 7.37
N VAL A 17 6.15 -5.27 6.89
CA VAL A 17 5.34 -4.09 7.21
C VAL A 17 5.06 -4.02 8.71
N GLU A 18 4.59 -5.11 9.32
CA GLU A 18 4.32 -5.19 10.77
C GLU A 18 5.57 -4.96 11.63
N ALA A 19 6.72 -5.43 11.15
CA ALA A 19 8.01 -5.22 11.80
C ALA A 19 8.61 -3.81 11.55
N GLY A 20 7.95 -2.96 10.75
CA GLY A 20 8.41 -1.60 10.47
C GLY A 20 9.62 -1.52 9.54
N VAL A 21 9.91 -2.56 8.76
CA VAL A 21 11.12 -2.66 7.89
C VAL A 21 11.26 -1.52 6.89
N PHE A 22 10.15 -0.89 6.51
CA PHE A 22 10.12 0.12 5.45
C PHE A 22 10.15 1.57 5.97
N ASP A 23 10.26 1.83 7.29
CA ASP A 23 10.46 3.19 7.84
C ASP A 23 9.52 4.27 7.24
N ALA A 24 8.23 3.94 7.06
CA ALA A 24 7.20 4.77 6.40
C ALA A 24 7.42 5.09 4.90
N GLN A 25 8.38 4.44 4.25
CA GLN A 25 8.55 4.48 2.80
C GLN A 25 7.35 3.79 2.13
N PRO A 26 6.68 4.45 1.17
CA PRO A 26 5.59 3.84 0.43
C PRO A 26 6.16 2.79 -0.53
N VAL A 27 6.05 1.52 -0.16
CA VAL A 27 6.53 0.37 -0.94
C VAL A 27 5.35 -0.53 -1.27
N GLU A 28 5.28 -1.00 -2.52
CA GLU A 28 4.27 -1.95 -2.97
C GLU A 28 4.90 -3.27 -3.43
N LEU A 29 4.24 -4.39 -3.14
CA LEU A 29 4.62 -5.70 -3.66
C LEU A 29 3.95 -5.98 -5.00
N LEU A 30 4.71 -5.96 -6.09
CA LEU A 30 4.25 -6.24 -7.45
C LEU A 30 5.00 -7.41 -8.06
N LYS A 31 4.29 -8.51 -8.36
CA LYS A 31 4.86 -9.73 -8.98
C LYS A 31 6.11 -10.27 -8.26
N GLY A 32 6.10 -10.19 -6.92
CA GLY A 32 7.21 -10.63 -6.08
C GLY A 32 8.38 -9.66 -6.00
N GLU A 33 8.20 -8.41 -6.43
CA GLU A 33 9.19 -7.33 -6.35
C GLU A 33 8.66 -6.22 -5.46
N LEU A 34 9.53 -5.64 -4.64
CA LEU A 34 9.21 -4.46 -3.85
C LEU A 34 9.53 -3.22 -4.67
N ILE A 35 8.50 -2.44 -4.98
CA ILE A 35 8.62 -1.22 -5.78
C ILE A 35 8.34 -0.04 -4.87
N VAL A 36 9.26 0.91 -4.84
CA VAL A 36 9.07 2.18 -4.12
C VAL A 36 8.16 3.05 -4.95
N MET A 37 7.03 3.45 -4.38
CA MET A 37 6.19 4.46 -5.01
C MET A 37 6.85 5.83 -4.86
N PRO A 38 6.95 6.62 -5.93
CA PRO A 38 7.33 8.02 -5.78
C PRO A 38 6.30 8.71 -4.86
N PRO A 39 6.74 9.63 -3.98
CA PRO A 39 5.79 10.43 -3.22
C PRO A 39 4.84 11.10 -4.21
N GLU A 40 3.54 11.01 -3.94
CA GLU A 40 2.51 11.73 -4.69
C GLU A 40 2.73 13.24 -4.54
N GLY A 41 3.66 13.82 -5.31
CA GLY A 41 3.87 15.26 -5.38
C GLY A 41 2.62 15.94 -5.94
N GLU A 42 2.31 17.15 -5.44
CA GLU A 42 1.20 18.01 -5.89
C GLU A 42 1.10 18.06 -7.43
N PRO A 43 0.22 17.26 -8.06
CA PRO A 43 -1.11 17.72 -8.46
C PRO A 43 -2.19 16.61 -8.46
N HIS A 44 -2.06 15.54 -7.66
CA HIS A 44 -3.05 14.45 -7.60
C HIS A 44 -4.21 14.65 -6.61
N THR A 45 -4.23 15.76 -5.86
CA THR A 45 -5.27 16.11 -4.86
C THR A 45 -6.64 16.50 -5.44
N TYR A 46 -6.99 16.08 -6.66
CA TYR A 46 -8.32 16.40 -7.21
C TYR A 46 -9.21 15.23 -7.66
N PHE A 47 -8.78 13.96 -7.68
CA PHE A 47 -9.67 12.89 -8.17
C PHE A 47 -9.54 11.50 -7.53
N SER A 48 -9.37 11.40 -6.20
CA SER A 48 -9.55 10.11 -5.49
C SER A 48 -10.70 10.09 -4.48
N ASP A 49 -11.48 11.16 -4.36
CA ASP A 49 -12.52 11.22 -3.32
C ASP A 49 -13.91 10.70 -3.78
N ARG A 50 -14.07 10.38 -5.08
CA ARG A 50 -15.35 9.90 -5.64
C ARG A 50 -15.48 8.38 -5.65
N LEU A 51 -14.38 7.62 -5.79
CA LEU A 51 -14.41 6.16 -5.81
C LEU A 51 -14.58 5.54 -4.41
N SER A 52 -13.95 6.13 -3.40
CA SER A 52 -14.10 5.68 -2.01
C SER A 52 -15.56 5.81 -1.51
N LYS A 53 -16.25 6.90 -1.89
CA LYS A 53 -17.66 7.15 -1.52
C LYS A 53 -18.65 6.18 -2.20
N VAL A 54 -18.37 5.71 -3.42
CA VAL A 54 -19.21 4.72 -4.12
C VAL A 54 -19.01 3.33 -3.53
N LEU A 55 -17.77 2.95 -3.22
CA LEU A 55 -17.44 1.69 -2.54
C LEU A 55 -18.09 1.63 -1.15
N GLN A 56 -18.04 2.71 -0.36
CA GLN A 56 -18.72 2.77 0.94
C GLN A 56 -20.25 2.59 0.84
N ARG A 57 -20.89 3.11 -0.22
CA ARG A 57 -22.34 2.96 -0.42
C ARG A 57 -22.75 1.54 -0.80
N LEU A 58 -21.90 0.80 -1.51
CA LEU A 58 -22.17 -0.58 -1.92
C LEU A 58 -21.89 -1.61 -0.81
N LEU A 59 -20.95 -1.31 0.10
CA LEU A 59 -20.46 -2.24 1.13
C LEU A 59 -21.18 -2.15 2.49
N GLY A 60 -22.32 -1.46 2.56
CA GLY A 60 -23.33 -1.60 3.63
C GLY A 60 -22.81 -1.93 5.03
N ASN A 61 -22.44 -0.90 5.80
CA ASN A 61 -22.44 -0.89 7.27
C ASN A 61 -21.74 -2.04 8.02
N ARG A 62 -20.71 -2.71 7.46
CA ARG A 62 -19.88 -3.69 8.19
C ARG A 62 -18.40 -3.69 7.82
N SER A 63 -17.79 -2.51 7.83
CA SER A 63 -16.36 -2.42 8.14
C SER A 63 -16.05 -1.00 8.58
N GLN A 64 -15.64 -0.85 9.84
CA GLN A 64 -14.97 0.36 10.29
C GLN A 64 -13.64 0.44 9.53
N LEU A 65 -13.64 1.13 8.39
CA LEU A 65 -12.41 1.56 7.74
C LEU A 65 -11.87 2.73 8.55
N GLN A 66 -11.05 2.41 9.55
CA GLN A 66 -10.26 3.42 10.23
C GLN A 66 -9.10 3.79 9.30
N LEU A 67 -9.30 4.86 8.53
CA LEU A 67 -8.21 5.64 7.96
C LEU A 67 -7.36 6.13 9.13
N GLN A 68 -6.24 5.46 9.41
CA GLN A 68 -5.17 6.06 10.18
C GLN A 68 -4.51 7.10 9.27
N GLN A 69 -4.93 8.35 9.46
CA GLN A 69 -4.17 9.51 9.00
C GLN A 69 -2.94 9.62 9.89
N LEU A 70 -1.76 9.65 9.28
CA LEU A 70 -0.52 10.16 9.88
C LEU A 70 -0.63 11.68 10.09
#